data_AF-A0A0D0CK02-F1
#
_entry.id   AF-A0A0D0CK02-F1
#
_cell.length_a   1.000
_cell.length_b   1.000
_cell.length_c   1.000
_cell.angle_alpha   90.00
_cell.angle_beta   90.00
_cell.angle_gamma   90.00
#
_symmetry.space_group_name_H-M   'P 1'
#
loop_
_entity.id
_entity.type
_entity.pdbx_description
1 polymer ?
#
loop_
_entity_poly.entity_id
_entity_poly.type
_entity_poly.pdbx_seq_one_letter_code
_entity_poly.pdbx_strand_id
1 'polypeptide(L)'
;MVRFRQNKAKKAEKDTRVVVEGLKFEEIELDKFLFLRKPSGTTLPSMLDDTAHESEGYILLDGPFQRTIFIGGIFIRKEKETLADAPSPGFHYGYSLPSKISINRDRTLVDDEKTLAARTFDIWKRAFKSTNSSSSSQALRLYMDLFEKQKQCSDIQYARANLSDNPDIAKLLFKELKSWHGPNCWFYDGDGDNATADERIIRRSLDKEPKRIPSVIWQTFVYLDIVMSAEQARRKAFGDSAASDLGKGGSSAPPFIQHTLHLFKCFLSLHLRTRRIAYEFKACGKHIDIDILLRRTSETLKKTPR
;
A
#
# COMPACT_ATOMS: atom_id res chain seq x y z
N MET A 1 12.19 -35.10 38.84
CA MET A 1 11.52 -34.33 39.91
C MET A 1 12.53 -33.37 40.52
N VAL A 2 12.62 -32.12 40.02
CA VAL A 2 13.51 -31.10 40.59
C VAL A 2 12.78 -30.42 41.74
N ARG A 3 13.20 -30.69 42.99
CA ARG A 3 12.63 -30.03 44.17
C ARG A 3 13.30 -28.66 44.35
N PHE A 4 12.55 -27.60 44.07
CA PHE A 4 12.97 -26.25 44.46
C PHE A 4 12.63 -26.01 45.94
N ARG A 5 13.64 -25.68 46.74
CA ARG A 5 13.45 -25.26 48.14
C ARG A 5 12.60 -23.99 48.17
N GLN A 6 11.58 -23.98 49.04
CA GLN A 6 10.81 -22.79 49.41
C GLN A 6 11.74 -21.74 50.03
N ASN A 7 12.41 -20.95 49.20
CA ASN A 7 12.98 -19.69 49.62
C ASN A 7 12.15 -18.59 48.98
N LYS A 8 11.67 -17.67 49.82
CA LYS A 8 10.84 -16.49 49.50
C LYS A 8 11.01 -16.05 48.05
N ALA A 9 9.94 -16.17 47.26
CA ALA A 9 9.91 -15.75 45.87
C ALA A 9 10.40 -14.29 45.77
N LYS A 10 11.63 -14.10 45.29
CA LYS A 10 12.13 -12.77 44.96
C LYS A 10 11.54 -12.39 43.62
N LYS A 11 10.94 -11.19 43.56
CA LYS A 11 10.51 -10.57 42.31
C LYS A 11 11.73 -10.50 41.39
N ALA A 12 11.64 -11.04 40.18
CA ALA A 12 12.75 -10.99 39.26
C ALA A 12 13.04 -9.51 38.92
N GLU A 13 14.31 -9.13 39.01
CA GLU A 13 14.74 -7.82 38.54
C GLU A 13 14.70 -7.78 37.01
N LYS A 14 14.58 -6.57 36.44
CA LYS A 14 14.31 -6.24 35.02
C LYS A 14 15.32 -6.83 34.00
N ASP A 15 16.29 -7.60 34.47
CA ASP A 15 17.54 -7.98 33.82
C ASP A 15 17.83 -9.50 33.95
N THR A 16 16.85 -10.28 34.42
CA THR A 16 17.05 -11.71 34.67
C THR A 16 16.99 -12.51 33.37
N ARG A 17 18.11 -13.08 32.93
CA ARG A 17 18.17 -14.08 31.85
C ARG A 17 18.08 -15.47 32.45
N VAL A 18 17.18 -16.30 31.92
CA VAL A 18 17.05 -17.71 32.30
C VAL A 18 17.42 -18.54 31.07
N VAL A 19 18.46 -19.36 31.20
CA VAL A 19 18.84 -20.37 30.22
C VAL A 19 18.31 -21.70 30.75
N VAL A 20 17.46 -22.38 29.98
CA VAL A 20 16.96 -23.71 30.31
C VAL A 20 17.55 -24.68 29.31
N GLU A 21 18.42 -25.57 29.78
CA GLU A 21 18.98 -26.65 28.97
C GLU A 21 18.22 -27.96 29.25
N GLY A 22 17.89 -28.70 28.19
CA GLY A 22 17.37 -30.06 28.30
C GLY A 22 15.87 -30.22 28.59
N LEU A 23 15.06 -29.17 28.49
CA LEU A 23 13.60 -29.23 28.57
C LEU A 23 12.96 -28.67 27.30
N LYS A 24 11.83 -29.25 26.89
CA LYS A 24 11.02 -28.67 25.81
C LYS A 24 10.25 -27.46 26.34
N PHE A 25 9.98 -26.49 25.47
CA PHE A 25 9.36 -25.21 25.87
C PHE A 25 7.99 -25.42 26.54
N GLU A 26 7.24 -26.44 26.12
CA GLU A 26 5.92 -26.77 26.69
C GLU A 26 6.00 -27.32 28.13
N GLU A 27 7.17 -27.82 28.55
CA GLU A 27 7.39 -28.41 29.88
C GLU A 27 7.82 -27.38 30.93
N ILE A 28 8.06 -26.12 30.51
CA ILE A 28 8.49 -25.04 31.38
C ILE A 28 7.24 -24.35 31.97
N GLU A 29 7.03 -24.47 33.28
CA GLU A 29 5.99 -23.72 34.02
C GLU A 29 6.31 -22.21 34.07
N LEU A 30 6.12 -21.52 32.94
CA LEU A 30 6.33 -20.08 32.79
C LEU A 30 5.29 -19.21 33.52
N ASP A 31 4.31 -19.85 34.18
CA ASP A 31 3.24 -19.18 34.93
C ASP A 31 3.72 -18.30 36.08
N LYS A 32 4.99 -18.45 36.47
CA LYS A 32 5.64 -17.68 37.53
C LYS A 32 6.51 -16.52 37.00
N PHE A 33 6.70 -16.39 35.68
CA PHE A 33 7.63 -15.43 35.06
C PHE A 33 6.99 -14.65 33.90
N LEU A 34 6.41 -13.48 34.22
CA LEU A 34 5.69 -12.60 33.30
C LEU A 34 6.49 -12.16 32.04
N PHE A 35 7.83 -12.10 32.11
CA PHE A 35 8.72 -11.62 31.03
C PHE A 35 9.34 -12.74 30.18
N LEU A 36 9.13 -14.01 30.56
CA LEU A 36 9.53 -15.17 29.76
C LEU A 36 8.38 -15.77 28.97
N ARG A 37 7.16 -15.22 29.11
CA ARG A 37 6.01 -15.61 28.31
C ARG A 37 6.13 -15.03 26.90
N LYS A 38 6.02 -15.88 25.88
CA LYS A 38 5.52 -15.42 24.57
C LYS A 38 4.17 -14.72 24.84
N PRO A 39 3.94 -13.49 24.35
CA PRO A 39 2.69 -12.78 24.58
C PRO A 39 1.49 -13.67 24.25
N SER A 40 0.72 -14.01 25.28
CA SER A 40 -0.49 -14.83 25.17
C SER A 40 -1.53 -14.00 24.43
N GLY A 41 -1.83 -14.38 23.18
CA GLY A 41 -2.60 -13.57 22.24
C GLY A 41 -1.87 -13.24 20.94
N THR A 42 -0.81 -13.98 20.57
CA THR A 42 -0.23 -13.95 19.21
C THR A 42 -1.24 -14.50 18.19
N THR A 43 -2.39 -13.88 18.01
CA THR A 43 -3.41 -14.23 17.03
C THR A 43 -3.06 -13.61 15.69
N LEU A 44 -1.94 -14.08 15.12
CA LEU A 44 -1.89 -14.46 13.72
C LEU A 44 -1.58 -15.97 13.74
N PRO A 45 -2.35 -16.80 13.02
CA PRO A 45 -2.18 -18.26 13.05
C PRO A 45 -0.72 -18.66 12.84
N SER A 46 -0.20 -19.40 13.82
CA SER A 46 0.90 -20.37 13.76
C SER A 46 1.79 -20.26 12.51
N MET A 47 2.88 -19.50 12.66
CA MET A 47 4.05 -19.55 11.80
C MET A 47 4.78 -20.88 12.07
N LEU A 48 4.26 -21.98 11.53
CA LEU A 48 4.93 -23.29 11.59
C LEU A 48 6.10 -23.30 10.60
N ASP A 49 7.26 -22.86 11.10
CA ASP A 49 8.54 -23.55 10.97
C ASP A 49 9.49 -23.03 12.07
N ASP A 50 9.47 -23.71 13.22
CA ASP A 50 10.02 -23.31 14.53
C ASP A 50 11.56 -23.18 14.61
N THR A 51 12.29 -23.13 13.48
CA THR A 51 13.76 -23.00 13.50
C THR A 51 14.29 -21.70 12.88
N ALA A 52 13.48 -20.95 12.12
CA ALA A 52 13.92 -19.70 11.48
C ALA A 52 13.47 -18.41 12.21
N HIS A 53 12.42 -18.49 13.03
CA HIS A 53 11.64 -17.33 13.49
C HIS A 53 12.19 -16.58 14.71
N GLU A 54 13.12 -17.14 15.49
CA GLU A 54 13.81 -16.38 16.56
C GLU A 54 14.63 -15.20 16.02
N SER A 55 14.92 -15.20 14.70
CA SER A 55 15.77 -14.19 14.07
C SER A 55 15.02 -12.97 13.51
N GLU A 56 13.69 -12.90 13.59
CA GLU A 56 12.91 -12.10 12.62
C GLU A 56 11.82 -11.16 13.17
N GLY A 57 11.31 -11.41 14.37
CA GLY A 57 10.39 -10.51 15.11
C GLY A 57 8.89 -10.69 14.85
N TYR A 58 8.05 -9.98 15.64
CA TYR A 58 6.59 -10.13 15.71
C TYR A 58 5.85 -8.79 15.86
N ILE A 59 4.60 -8.74 15.37
CA ILE A 59 3.63 -7.67 15.65
C ILE A 59 2.74 -8.13 16.80
N LEU A 60 2.58 -7.29 17.81
CA LEU A 60 1.79 -7.54 19.01
C LEU A 60 0.47 -6.79 18.91
N LEU A 61 -0.64 -7.55 18.85
CA LEU A 61 -1.98 -7.01 18.63
C LEU A 61 -2.75 -6.79 19.94
N ASP A 62 -2.38 -7.46 21.03
CA ASP A 62 -3.09 -7.35 22.29
C ASP A 62 -2.96 -5.96 22.90
N GLY A 63 -4.07 -5.42 23.40
CA GLY A 63 -4.15 -4.10 24.04
C GLY A 63 -3.02 -3.78 25.05
N PRO A 64 -2.65 -4.70 25.97
CA PRO A 64 -1.57 -4.46 26.92
C PRO A 64 -0.20 -4.21 26.28
N PHE A 65 0.04 -4.79 25.09
CA PHE A 65 1.31 -4.70 24.36
C PHE A 65 1.28 -3.69 23.21
N GLN A 66 0.15 -3.04 22.96
CA GLN A 66 0.09 -1.96 21.97
C GLN A 66 1.11 -0.88 22.29
N ARG A 67 1.75 -0.35 21.25
CA ARG A 67 2.77 0.70 21.32
C ARG A 67 4.02 0.33 22.12
N THR A 68 4.24 -0.95 22.41
CA THR A 68 5.45 -1.40 23.14
C THR A 68 6.47 -2.00 22.20
N ILE A 69 7.75 -1.66 22.41
CA ILE A 69 8.86 -2.20 21.65
C ILE A 69 9.68 -3.12 22.55
N PHE A 70 9.84 -4.35 22.09
CA PHE A 70 10.75 -5.34 22.65
C PHE A 70 11.87 -5.62 21.66
N ILE A 71 13.08 -5.90 22.16
CA ILE A 71 14.21 -6.37 21.35
C ILE A 71 14.79 -7.61 22.02
N GLY A 72 14.78 -8.74 21.30
CA GLY A 72 15.21 -10.03 21.84
C GLY A 72 14.43 -10.43 23.10
N GLY A 73 13.14 -10.10 23.16
CA GLY A 73 12.28 -10.32 24.33
C GLY A 73 12.45 -9.32 25.48
N ILE A 74 13.39 -8.37 25.38
CA ILE A 74 13.62 -7.36 26.41
C ILE A 74 12.76 -6.14 26.11
N PHE A 75 11.98 -5.68 27.10
CA PHE A 75 11.24 -4.43 26.99
C PHE A 75 12.19 -3.23 26.90
N ILE A 76 12.01 -2.42 25.86
CA ILE A 76 12.85 -1.26 25.57
C ILE A 76 12.10 0.01 25.96
N ARG A 77 10.97 0.27 25.29
CA ARG A 77 10.17 1.46 25.54
C ARG A 77 8.70 1.22 25.19
N LYS A 78 7.84 2.06 25.77
CA LYS A 78 6.44 2.19 25.38
C LYS A 78 6.28 3.56 24.72
N GLU A 79 5.83 3.57 23.47
CA GLU A 79 5.53 4.79 22.75
C GLU A 79 4.32 5.47 23.39
N LYS A 80 4.34 6.81 23.37
CA LYS A 80 3.19 7.59 23.80
C LYS A 80 2.05 7.41 22.82
N GLU A 81 0.84 7.62 23.31
CA GLU A 81 -0.33 7.71 22.44
C GLU A 81 -0.11 8.78 21.38
N THR A 82 -0.31 8.41 20.12
CA THR A 82 -0.26 9.32 18.98
C THR A 82 -1.40 10.32 19.12
N LEU A 83 -1.15 11.43 19.79
CA LEU A 83 -2.02 12.61 19.71
C LEU A 83 -1.85 13.20 18.31
N ALA A 84 -2.96 13.67 17.73
CA ALA A 84 -2.99 14.22 16.37
C ALA A 84 -1.97 15.35 16.13
N ASP A 85 -1.51 16.01 17.21
CA ASP A 85 -0.58 17.15 17.20
C ASP A 85 0.77 16.85 17.86
N ALA A 86 1.14 15.57 18.07
CA ALA A 86 2.42 15.23 18.67
C ALA A 86 3.58 15.39 17.66
N PRO A 87 4.71 16.02 18.05
CA PRO A 87 5.85 16.26 17.15
C PRO A 87 6.60 14.99 16.72
N SER A 88 6.36 13.86 17.41
CA SER A 88 6.83 12.54 17.02
C SER A 88 5.69 11.57 17.29
N PRO A 89 5.00 11.10 16.24
CA PRO A 89 3.98 10.09 16.43
C PRO A 89 4.64 8.79 16.90
N GLY A 90 3.94 8.02 17.73
CA GLY A 90 4.40 6.70 18.13
C GLY A 90 3.95 5.61 17.16
N PHE A 91 4.51 4.41 17.35
CA PHE A 91 3.94 3.18 16.78
C PHE A 91 2.56 2.91 17.39
N HIS A 92 1.61 2.48 16.57
CA HIS A 92 0.27 2.07 16.96
C HIS A 92 0.28 0.63 17.52
N TYR A 93 0.87 -0.31 16.79
CA TYR A 93 1.01 -1.69 17.25
C TYR A 93 2.24 -1.87 18.14
N GLY A 94 2.27 -2.97 18.89
CA GLY A 94 3.49 -3.41 19.57
C GLY A 94 4.40 -4.20 18.64
N TYR A 95 5.70 -4.19 18.91
CA TYR A 95 6.69 -4.91 18.11
C TYR A 95 7.67 -5.65 19.00
N SER A 96 7.93 -6.91 18.69
CA SER A 96 9.04 -7.68 19.26
C SER A 96 10.07 -7.91 18.17
N LEU A 97 11.17 -7.17 18.21
CA LEU A 97 12.23 -7.22 17.22
C LEU A 97 13.32 -8.24 17.62
N PRO A 98 14.09 -8.79 16.67
CA PRO A 98 15.18 -9.70 16.98
C PRO A 98 16.35 -9.01 17.69
N SER A 99 17.16 -9.77 18.43
CA SER A 99 18.27 -9.28 19.27
C SER A 99 19.43 -8.61 18.53
N LYS A 100 19.41 -8.60 17.18
CA LYS A 100 20.46 -8.03 16.33
C LYS A 100 20.39 -6.50 16.18
N ILE A 101 19.40 -5.84 16.80
CA ILE A 101 19.26 -4.39 16.77
C ILE A 101 20.17 -3.75 17.81
N SER A 102 20.84 -2.66 17.43
CA SER A 102 21.77 -1.95 18.31
C SER A 102 21.03 -1.19 19.40
N ILE A 103 21.33 -1.57 20.65
CA ILE A 103 20.82 -0.91 21.85
C ILE A 103 22.03 -0.50 22.68
N ASN A 104 21.99 0.70 23.25
CA ASN A 104 23.02 1.09 24.22
C ASN A 104 22.77 0.43 25.59
N ARG A 105 23.70 0.65 26.51
CA ARG A 105 23.64 0.12 27.88
C ARG A 105 22.37 0.54 28.63
N ASP A 106 21.85 1.74 28.34
CA ASP A 106 20.66 2.31 28.99
C ASP A 106 19.34 1.84 28.36
N ARG A 107 19.41 0.84 27.46
CA ARG A 107 18.25 0.28 26.75
C ARG A 107 17.53 1.30 25.89
N THR A 108 18.24 2.27 25.33
CA THR A 108 17.71 3.12 24.29
C THR A 108 18.15 2.58 22.93
N LEU A 109 17.21 2.53 21.99
CA LEU A 109 17.50 2.26 20.59
C LEU A 109 18.55 3.25 20.09
N VAL A 110 19.60 2.71 19.46
CA VAL A 110 20.64 3.52 18.79
C VAL A 110 20.22 3.86 17.37
N ASP A 111 19.40 3.00 16.76
CA ASP A 111 18.87 3.17 15.42
C ASP A 111 17.93 4.39 15.34
N ASP A 112 17.98 5.09 14.21
CA ASP A 112 17.07 6.19 13.91
C ASP A 112 15.64 5.68 13.63
N GLU A 113 14.67 6.60 13.65
CA GLU A 113 13.25 6.27 13.44
C GLU A 113 13.00 5.61 12.08
N LYS A 114 13.74 6.04 11.05
CA LYS A 114 13.66 5.46 9.71
C LYS A 114 14.10 4.00 9.67
N THR A 115 15.22 3.67 10.32
CA THR A 115 15.70 2.28 10.40
C THR A 115 14.71 1.42 11.16
N LEU A 116 14.15 1.92 12.26
CA LEU A 116 13.14 1.22 13.04
C LEU A 116 11.84 0.99 12.23
N ALA A 117 11.39 1.99 11.46
CA ALA A 117 10.25 1.86 10.55
C ALA A 117 10.49 0.83 9.44
N ALA A 118 11.71 0.78 8.88
CA ALA A 118 12.07 -0.25 7.89
C ALA A 118 12.03 -1.66 8.51
N ARG A 119 12.56 -1.84 9.73
CA ARG A 119 12.55 -3.12 10.44
C ARG A 119 11.15 -3.60 10.79
N THR A 120 10.28 -2.69 11.24
CA THR A 120 8.89 -3.03 11.53
C THR A 120 8.12 -3.35 10.24
N PHE A 121 8.39 -2.63 9.15
CA PHE A 121 7.85 -2.95 7.83
C PHE A 121 8.31 -4.32 7.31
N ASP A 122 9.54 -4.76 7.59
CA ASP A 122 9.98 -6.13 7.24
C ASP A 122 9.12 -7.20 7.92
N ILE A 123 8.67 -6.95 9.15
CA ILE A 123 7.75 -7.87 9.86
C ILE A 123 6.38 -7.90 9.16
N TRP A 124 5.84 -6.73 8.79
CA TRP A 124 4.61 -6.62 8.00
C TRP A 124 4.71 -7.35 6.66
N LYS A 125 5.79 -7.11 5.93
CA LYS A 125 6.10 -7.74 4.63
C LYS A 125 6.04 -9.26 4.71
N ARG A 126 6.57 -9.87 5.77
CA ARG A 126 6.48 -11.33 5.96
C ARG A 126 5.06 -11.75 6.29
N ALA A 127 4.36 -11.03 7.15
CA ALA A 127 2.97 -11.33 7.47
C ALA A 127 2.08 -11.32 6.21
N PHE A 128 2.30 -10.37 5.30
CA PHE A 128 1.62 -10.32 3.99
C PHE A 128 1.94 -11.51 3.09
N LYS A 129 3.15 -12.07 3.18
CA LYS A 129 3.61 -13.20 2.38
C LYS A 129 3.37 -14.56 3.03
N SER A 130 2.65 -14.62 4.15
CA SER A 130 2.34 -15.89 4.82
C SER A 130 1.65 -16.86 3.87
N THR A 131 2.03 -18.13 3.93
CA THR A 131 1.42 -19.23 3.16
C THR A 131 -0.02 -19.49 3.61
N ASN A 132 -0.37 -19.11 4.84
CA ASN A 132 -1.75 -19.10 5.31
C ASN A 132 -2.48 -17.86 4.80
N SER A 133 -3.37 -18.05 3.82
CA SER A 133 -4.13 -16.98 3.19
C SER A 133 -4.97 -16.16 4.18
N SER A 134 -5.50 -16.78 5.23
CA SER A 134 -6.30 -16.08 6.24
C SER A 134 -5.45 -15.12 7.07
N SER A 135 -4.25 -15.57 7.45
CA SER A 135 -3.27 -14.74 8.17
C SER A 135 -2.77 -13.57 7.31
N SER A 136 -2.48 -13.84 6.03
CA SER A 136 -2.04 -12.83 5.06
C SER A 136 -3.11 -11.75 4.86
N SER A 137 -4.36 -12.14 4.59
CA SER A 137 -5.49 -11.20 4.45
C SER A 137 -5.72 -10.38 5.72
N GLN A 138 -5.63 -10.99 6.91
CA GLN A 138 -5.76 -10.26 8.17
C GLN A 138 -4.65 -9.23 8.36
N ALA A 139 -3.39 -9.58 8.09
CA ALA A 139 -2.28 -8.65 8.19
C ALA A 139 -2.45 -7.47 7.22
N LEU A 140 -2.82 -7.75 5.97
CA LEU A 140 -3.09 -6.72 4.95
C LEU A 140 -4.22 -5.78 5.39
N ARG A 141 -5.30 -6.30 5.99
CA ARG A 141 -6.38 -5.49 6.59
C ARG A 141 -5.89 -4.59 7.71
N LEU A 142 -5.19 -5.15 8.69
CA LEU A 142 -4.67 -4.40 9.83
C LEU A 142 -3.70 -3.30 9.41
N TYR A 143 -2.91 -3.55 8.36
CA TYR A 143 -2.01 -2.54 7.81
C TYR A 143 -2.77 -1.45 7.04
N MET A 144 -3.78 -1.79 6.23
CA MET A 144 -4.62 -0.79 5.56
C MET A 144 -5.39 0.08 6.57
N ASP A 145 -5.89 -0.52 7.65
CA ASP A 145 -6.57 0.18 8.75
C ASP A 145 -5.70 1.28 9.38
N LEU A 146 -4.38 1.14 9.39
CA LEU A 146 -3.48 2.19 9.89
C LEU A 146 -3.61 3.48 9.07
N PHE A 147 -3.74 3.38 7.74
CA PHE A 147 -3.87 4.55 6.88
C PHE A 147 -5.24 5.23 6.99
N GLU A 148 -6.27 4.51 7.40
CA GLU A 148 -7.61 5.08 7.58
C GLU A 148 -7.78 5.68 8.97
N LYS A 149 -7.38 4.94 10.01
CA LYS A 149 -7.68 5.24 11.41
C LYS A 149 -6.53 5.95 12.14
N GLN A 150 -5.30 5.77 11.69
CA GLN A 150 -4.07 6.17 12.40
C GLN A 150 -3.09 6.86 11.45
N LYS A 151 -3.58 7.85 10.68
CA LYS A 151 -2.87 8.53 9.57
C LYS A 151 -1.48 9.07 9.93
N GLN A 152 -1.21 9.33 11.20
CA GLN A 152 0.06 9.89 11.67
C GLN A 152 0.99 8.88 12.33
N CYS A 153 0.69 7.57 12.45
CA CYS A 153 1.57 6.66 13.21
C CYS A 153 2.92 6.32 12.53
N SER A 154 3.95 6.01 13.32
CA SER A 154 5.29 5.63 12.81
C SER A 154 5.27 4.36 11.96
N ASP A 155 4.27 3.48 12.16
CA ASP A 155 4.08 2.25 11.36
C ASP A 155 3.95 2.55 9.86
N ILE A 156 3.40 3.71 9.49
CA ILE A 156 3.12 4.09 8.11
C ILE A 156 3.81 5.38 7.66
N GLN A 157 4.52 6.07 8.55
CA GLN A 157 5.20 7.35 8.25
C GLN A 157 6.14 7.23 7.03
N TYR A 158 6.83 6.10 6.90
CA TYR A 158 7.75 5.81 5.79
C TYR A 158 7.15 4.82 4.76
N ALA A 159 5.83 4.57 4.80
CA ALA A 159 5.19 3.57 3.95
C ALA A 159 5.42 3.78 2.46
N ARG A 160 5.44 5.02 1.97
CA ARG A 160 5.69 5.31 0.55
C ARG A 160 7.06 4.80 0.10
N ALA A 161 8.11 5.08 0.88
CA ALA A 161 9.47 4.61 0.57
C ALA A 161 9.54 3.08 0.67
N ASN A 162 9.06 2.52 1.78
CA ASN A 162 9.08 1.08 2.03
C ASN A 162 8.31 0.27 0.97
N LEU A 163 7.15 0.76 0.51
CA LEU A 163 6.36 0.10 -0.54
C LEU A 163 6.96 0.30 -1.93
N SER A 164 7.53 1.47 -2.21
CA SER A 164 8.21 1.74 -3.49
C SER A 164 9.42 0.82 -3.68
N ASP A 165 10.16 0.56 -2.62
CA ASP A 165 11.29 -0.39 -2.61
C ASP A 165 10.84 -1.86 -2.68
N ASN A 166 9.54 -2.13 -2.50
CA ASN A 166 8.97 -3.48 -2.44
C ASN A 166 7.71 -3.61 -3.32
N PRO A 167 7.84 -3.54 -4.66
CA PRO A 167 6.71 -3.48 -5.57
C PRO A 167 5.78 -4.71 -5.50
N ASP A 168 6.31 -5.88 -5.18
CA ASP A 168 5.50 -7.10 -5.00
C ASP A 168 4.51 -6.97 -3.83
N ILE A 169 4.93 -6.28 -2.76
CA ILE A 169 4.06 -6.03 -1.60
C ILE A 169 2.97 -5.01 -1.95
N ALA A 170 3.32 -3.95 -2.69
CA ALA A 170 2.33 -3.00 -3.18
C ALA A 170 1.29 -3.69 -4.08
N LYS A 171 1.71 -4.62 -4.95
CA LYS A 171 0.79 -5.43 -5.78
C LYS A 171 -0.10 -6.35 -4.94
N LEU A 172 0.44 -6.98 -3.88
CA LEU A 172 -0.35 -7.79 -2.95
C LEU A 172 -1.40 -6.96 -2.23
N LEU A 173 -1.03 -5.79 -1.70
CA LEU A 173 -1.95 -4.84 -1.08
C LEU A 173 -3.05 -4.41 -2.04
N PHE A 174 -2.71 -4.09 -3.29
CA PHE A 174 -3.70 -3.71 -4.31
C PHE A 174 -4.66 -4.87 -4.66
N LYS A 175 -4.13 -6.09 -4.80
CA LYS A 175 -4.94 -7.28 -5.08
C LYS A 175 -5.94 -7.54 -3.96
N GLU A 176 -5.48 -7.42 -2.72
CA GLU A 176 -6.32 -7.64 -1.55
C GLU A 176 -7.36 -6.53 -1.39
N LEU A 177 -6.99 -5.28 -1.64
CA LEU A 177 -7.94 -4.17 -1.66
C LEU A 177 -9.05 -4.37 -2.69
N LYS A 178 -8.71 -4.86 -3.90
CA LYS A 178 -9.71 -5.25 -4.91
C LYS A 178 -10.61 -6.40 -4.46
N SER A 179 -10.08 -7.34 -3.68
CA SER A 179 -10.87 -8.48 -3.19
C SER A 179 -11.96 -8.03 -2.21
N TRP A 180 -11.71 -6.99 -1.40
CA TRP A 180 -12.68 -6.46 -0.44
C TRP A 180 -13.82 -5.67 -1.08
N HIS A 181 -13.54 -4.90 -2.14
CA HIS A 181 -14.51 -4.00 -2.77
C HIS A 181 -15.13 -4.55 -4.06
N GLY A 182 -14.62 -5.68 -4.57
CA GLY A 182 -15.15 -6.36 -5.74
C GLY A 182 -14.65 -5.81 -7.09
N PRO A 183 -15.02 -6.45 -8.20
CA PRO A 183 -14.45 -6.15 -9.53
C PRO A 183 -14.94 -4.83 -10.14
N ASN A 184 -16.04 -4.26 -9.64
CA ASN A 184 -16.60 -3.02 -10.18
C ASN A 184 -16.05 -1.75 -9.52
N CYS A 185 -15.23 -1.88 -8.48
CA CYS A 185 -14.65 -0.73 -7.79
C CYS A 185 -13.49 -0.13 -8.60
N TRP A 186 -13.35 1.19 -8.53
CA TRP A 186 -12.21 1.94 -9.03
C TRP A 186 -11.67 2.83 -7.93
N PHE A 187 -10.40 2.65 -7.61
CA PHE A 187 -9.74 3.42 -6.55
C PHE A 187 -9.24 4.77 -7.07
N TYR A 188 -9.25 5.79 -6.22
CA TYR A 188 -8.70 7.12 -6.52
C TYR A 188 -8.21 7.82 -5.25
N ASP A 189 -7.42 8.88 -5.42
CA ASP A 189 -6.97 9.73 -4.32
C ASP A 189 -8.16 10.43 -3.66
N GLY A 190 -8.50 10.04 -2.44
CA GLY A 190 -9.58 10.68 -1.70
C GLY A 190 -9.21 12.05 -1.14
N ASP A 191 -7.92 12.29 -0.90
CA ASP A 191 -7.41 13.48 -0.23
C ASP A 191 -6.76 14.47 -1.22
N GLY A 192 -6.74 14.15 -2.53
CA GLY A 192 -6.14 14.97 -3.58
C GLY A 192 -7.07 16.04 -4.15
N ASP A 193 -6.48 17.11 -4.70
CA ASP A 193 -7.21 18.28 -5.25
C ASP A 193 -8.21 17.91 -6.36
N ASN A 194 -7.97 16.80 -7.07
CA ASN A 194 -8.81 16.33 -8.18
C ASN A 194 -9.88 15.30 -7.77
N ALA A 195 -10.05 15.00 -6.47
CA ALA A 195 -10.93 13.93 -6.01
C ALA A 195 -12.36 14.01 -6.58
N THR A 196 -12.96 15.20 -6.61
CA THR A 196 -14.31 15.41 -7.18
C THR A 196 -14.36 15.18 -8.69
N ALA A 197 -13.32 15.61 -9.41
CA ALA A 197 -13.22 15.42 -10.85
C ALA A 197 -13.02 13.93 -11.19
N ASP A 198 -12.14 13.25 -10.45
CA ASP A 198 -11.88 11.81 -10.59
C ASP A 198 -13.14 11.00 -10.29
N GLU A 199 -13.85 11.30 -9.20
CA GLU A 199 -15.11 10.62 -8.85
C GLU A 199 -16.16 10.75 -9.98
N ARG A 200 -16.25 11.94 -10.59
CA ARG A 200 -17.15 12.18 -11.73
C ARG A 200 -16.73 11.38 -12.96
N ILE A 201 -15.44 11.35 -13.30
CA ILE A 201 -14.91 10.59 -14.43
C ILE A 201 -15.18 9.10 -14.23
N ILE A 202 -14.91 8.58 -13.03
CA ILE A 202 -15.08 7.17 -12.68
C ILE A 202 -16.53 6.74 -12.83
N ARG A 203 -17.48 7.51 -12.27
CA ARG A 203 -18.90 7.17 -12.37
C ARG A 203 -19.45 7.34 -13.78
N ARG A 204 -19.17 8.48 -14.42
CA ARG A 204 -19.84 8.86 -15.67
C ARG A 204 -19.16 8.26 -16.89
N SER A 205 -17.84 8.35 -16.97
CA SER A 205 -17.09 7.95 -18.16
C SER A 205 -16.60 6.50 -18.11
N LEU A 206 -16.27 5.98 -16.93
CA LEU A 206 -15.75 4.61 -16.79
C LEU A 206 -16.81 3.59 -16.36
N ASP A 207 -18.00 4.04 -15.92
CA ASP A 207 -19.08 3.20 -15.40
C ASP A 207 -18.62 2.25 -14.27
N LYS A 208 -17.85 2.81 -13.33
CA LYS A 208 -17.29 2.10 -12.17
C LYS A 208 -17.73 2.74 -10.86
N GLU A 209 -17.64 1.97 -9.78
CA GLU A 209 -17.92 2.47 -8.43
C GLU A 209 -16.66 3.14 -7.84
N PRO A 210 -16.66 4.46 -7.61
CA PRO A 210 -15.49 5.14 -7.05
C PRO A 210 -15.29 4.77 -5.58
N LYS A 211 -14.06 4.39 -5.22
CA LYS A 211 -13.63 4.14 -3.85
C LYS A 211 -12.40 4.99 -3.51
N ARG A 212 -12.54 5.78 -2.45
CA ARG A 212 -11.46 6.64 -1.95
C ARG A 212 -10.44 5.77 -1.23
N ILE A 213 -9.16 6.03 -1.47
CA ILE A 213 -8.07 5.46 -0.69
C ILE A 213 -7.12 6.55 -0.21
N PRO A 214 -6.36 6.29 0.88
CA PRO A 214 -5.39 7.24 1.41
C PRO A 214 -4.35 7.67 0.37
N SER A 215 -4.03 8.96 0.31
CA SER A 215 -3.15 9.52 -0.74
C SER A 215 -1.78 8.85 -0.79
N VAL A 216 -1.20 8.49 0.36
CA VAL A 216 0.09 7.78 0.43
C VAL A 216 0.05 6.46 -0.36
N ILE A 217 -1.04 5.69 -0.22
CA ILE A 217 -1.23 4.42 -0.94
C ILE A 217 -1.48 4.69 -2.42
N TRP A 218 -2.35 5.65 -2.75
CA TRP A 218 -2.64 6.01 -4.13
C TRP A 218 -1.39 6.45 -4.90
N GLN A 219 -0.63 7.39 -4.34
CA GLN A 219 0.61 7.89 -4.94
C GLN A 219 1.64 6.78 -5.13
N THR A 220 1.72 5.83 -4.19
CA THR A 220 2.60 4.68 -4.31
C THR A 220 2.18 3.78 -5.48
N PHE A 221 0.88 3.49 -5.61
CA PHE A 221 0.38 2.66 -6.71
C PHE A 221 0.54 3.32 -8.08
N VAL A 222 0.35 4.65 -8.17
CA VAL A 222 0.60 5.41 -9.39
C VAL A 222 2.09 5.42 -9.72
N TYR A 223 2.96 5.66 -8.74
CA TYR A 223 4.42 5.68 -8.93
C TYR A 223 4.97 4.34 -9.45
N LEU A 224 4.39 3.23 -8.99
CA LEU A 224 4.77 1.87 -9.39
C LEU A 224 4.03 1.35 -10.65
N ASP A 225 3.28 2.21 -11.35
CA ASP A 225 2.46 1.85 -12.51
C ASP A 225 1.49 0.68 -12.24
N ILE A 226 1.04 0.51 -10.99
CA ILE A 226 0.06 -0.52 -10.60
C ILE A 226 -1.36 -0.09 -11.02
N VAL A 227 -1.63 1.22 -10.94
CA VAL A 227 -2.91 1.83 -11.29
C VAL A 227 -2.72 2.98 -12.26
N MET A 228 -3.74 3.24 -13.07
CA MET A 228 -3.84 4.44 -13.89
C MET A 228 -4.75 5.46 -13.20
N SER A 229 -4.48 6.75 -13.38
CA SER A 229 -5.41 7.78 -12.94
C SER A 229 -6.73 7.71 -13.71
N ALA A 230 -7.81 8.26 -13.14
CA ALA A 230 -9.11 8.28 -13.80
C ALA A 230 -9.04 9.00 -15.16
N GLU A 231 -8.33 10.13 -15.22
CA GLU A 231 -8.08 10.89 -16.45
C GLU A 231 -7.30 10.08 -17.49
N GLN A 232 -6.24 9.37 -17.08
CA GLN A 232 -5.48 8.51 -18.00
C GLN A 232 -6.34 7.36 -18.54
N ALA A 233 -7.14 6.73 -17.67
CA ALA A 233 -8.07 5.68 -18.06
C ALA A 233 -9.14 6.19 -19.02
N ARG A 234 -9.69 7.39 -18.78
CA ARG A 234 -10.64 8.06 -19.68
C ARG A 234 -10.02 8.31 -21.06
N ARG A 235 -8.80 8.87 -21.12
CA ARG A 235 -8.07 9.11 -22.37
C ARG A 235 -7.77 7.83 -23.13
N LYS A 236 -7.42 6.76 -22.41
CA LYS A 236 -7.20 5.43 -23.01
C LYS A 236 -8.51 4.88 -23.59
N ALA A 237 -9.59 4.90 -22.83
CA ALA A 237 -10.92 4.46 -23.30
C ALA A 237 -11.39 5.26 -24.53
N PHE A 238 -11.20 6.58 -24.52
CA PHE A 238 -11.46 7.44 -25.67
C PHE A 238 -10.57 7.06 -26.87
N GLY A 239 -9.28 6.85 -26.63
CA GLY A 239 -8.32 6.47 -27.66
C GLY A 239 -8.61 5.11 -28.32
N ASP A 240 -9.13 4.16 -27.55
CA ASP A 240 -9.48 2.81 -27.97
C ASP A 240 -10.91 2.72 -28.55
N SER A 241 -11.68 3.81 -28.47
CA SER A 241 -13.04 3.87 -29.02
C SER A 241 -13.04 3.75 -30.54
N ALA A 242 -14.15 3.23 -31.09
CA ALA A 242 -14.35 3.10 -32.52
C ALA A 242 -14.35 4.47 -33.22
N ALA A 243 -13.92 4.49 -34.48
CA ALA A 243 -14.06 5.68 -35.32
C ALA A 243 -15.55 6.03 -35.46
N SER A 244 -15.87 7.31 -35.32
CA SER A 244 -17.21 7.83 -35.57
C SER A 244 -17.50 7.84 -37.06
N ASP A 245 -18.73 7.46 -37.42
CA ASP A 245 -19.22 7.60 -38.78
C ASP A 245 -19.33 9.06 -39.23
N LEU A 246 -19.37 10.02 -38.29
CA LEU A 246 -19.32 11.46 -38.57
C LEU A 246 -18.02 11.86 -39.30
N GLY A 247 -16.91 11.15 -39.04
CA GLY A 247 -15.61 11.43 -39.66
C GLY A 247 -15.44 10.87 -41.07
N LYS A 248 -16.33 9.98 -41.53
CA LYS A 248 -16.18 9.24 -42.79
C LYS A 248 -16.50 10.06 -44.04
N GLY A 249 -17.01 11.29 -43.89
CA GLY A 249 -17.19 12.24 -45.00
C GLY A 249 -18.10 11.76 -46.13
N GLY A 250 -18.85 10.67 -45.93
CA GLY A 250 -19.85 10.18 -46.85
C GLY A 250 -21.15 10.99 -46.76
N SER A 251 -21.99 10.85 -47.78
CA SER A 251 -23.30 11.50 -47.94
C SER A 251 -24.30 11.25 -46.80
N SER A 252 -23.95 10.42 -45.80
CA SER A 252 -24.77 10.09 -44.64
C SER A 252 -24.58 11.02 -43.43
N ALA A 253 -23.55 11.87 -43.42
CA ALA A 253 -23.36 12.85 -42.34
C ALA A 253 -24.27 14.08 -42.54
N PRO A 254 -24.87 14.65 -41.47
CA PRO A 254 -25.68 15.86 -41.57
C PRO A 254 -24.92 17.02 -42.25
N PRO A 255 -25.57 17.86 -43.07
CA PRO A 255 -24.90 18.95 -43.80
C PRO A 255 -24.10 19.90 -42.93
N PHE A 256 -24.59 20.21 -41.72
CA PHE A 256 -23.88 21.02 -40.74
C PHE A 256 -22.52 20.42 -40.37
N ILE A 257 -22.45 19.11 -40.10
CA ILE A 257 -21.20 18.42 -39.75
C ILE A 257 -20.22 18.47 -40.92
N GLN A 258 -20.69 18.23 -42.15
CA GLN A 258 -19.86 18.31 -43.34
C GLN A 258 -19.26 19.72 -43.51
N HIS A 259 -20.06 20.76 -43.28
CA HIS A 259 -19.60 22.14 -43.32
C HIS A 259 -18.57 22.46 -42.23
N THR A 260 -18.81 22.03 -40.98
CA THR A 260 -17.84 22.18 -39.88
C THR A 260 -16.53 21.47 -40.16
N LEU A 261 -16.58 20.24 -40.71
CA LEU A 261 -15.39 19.49 -41.11
C LEU A 261 -14.62 20.21 -42.22
N HIS A 262 -15.31 20.76 -43.20
CA HIS A 262 -14.70 21.53 -44.28
C HIS A 262 -13.99 22.78 -43.74
N LEU A 263 -14.66 23.57 -42.90
CA LEU A 263 -14.07 24.75 -42.27
C LEU A 263 -12.84 24.37 -41.44
N PHE A 264 -12.92 23.29 -40.66
CA PHE A 264 -11.80 22.82 -39.86
C PHE A 264 -10.59 22.43 -40.72
N LYS A 265 -10.79 21.73 -41.84
CA LYS A 265 -9.73 21.44 -42.83
C LYS A 265 -9.13 22.72 -43.40
N CYS A 266 -9.97 23.69 -43.77
CA CYS A 266 -9.51 24.98 -44.28
C CYS A 266 -8.65 25.71 -43.24
N PHE A 267 -9.09 25.80 -41.98
CA PHE A 267 -8.31 26.40 -40.90
C PHE A 267 -6.96 25.71 -40.68
N LEU A 268 -6.92 24.37 -40.63
CA LEU A 268 -5.67 23.63 -40.49
C LEU A 268 -4.72 23.86 -41.68
N SER A 269 -5.26 24.09 -42.88
CA SER A 269 -4.48 24.32 -44.09
C SER A 269 -3.84 25.71 -44.19
N LEU A 270 -4.37 26.70 -43.46
CA LEU A 270 -3.87 28.09 -43.48
C LEU A 270 -2.48 28.25 -42.85
N HIS A 271 -2.09 27.35 -41.94
CA HIS A 271 -0.82 27.46 -41.22
C HIS A 271 0.10 26.25 -41.47
N LEU A 272 1.37 26.53 -41.81
CA LEU A 272 2.34 25.50 -42.20
C LEU A 272 2.54 24.39 -41.16
N ARG A 273 2.44 24.73 -39.86
CA ARG A 273 2.58 23.75 -38.76
C ARG A 273 1.37 22.84 -38.57
N THR A 274 0.17 23.28 -38.97
CA THR A 274 -1.09 22.55 -38.73
C THR A 274 -1.56 21.76 -39.94
N ARG A 275 -1.03 22.06 -41.14
CA ARG A 275 -1.40 21.41 -42.41
C ARG A 275 -1.18 19.89 -42.41
N ARG A 276 -0.29 19.39 -41.55
CA ARG A 276 0.03 17.95 -41.41
C ARG A 276 -0.75 17.24 -40.30
N ILE A 277 -1.61 17.95 -39.57
CA ILE A 277 -2.39 17.34 -38.48
C ILE A 277 -3.53 16.52 -39.09
N ALA A 278 -3.51 15.21 -38.86
CA ALA A 278 -4.65 14.34 -39.09
C ALA A 278 -5.56 14.35 -37.86
N TYR A 279 -6.87 14.33 -38.09
CA TYR A 279 -7.86 14.24 -37.04
C TYR A 279 -8.79 13.05 -37.30
N GLU A 280 -9.28 12.44 -36.23
CA GLU A 280 -10.23 11.32 -36.26
C GLU A 280 -11.33 11.64 -35.26
N PHE A 281 -12.59 11.50 -35.69
CA PHE A 281 -13.73 11.58 -34.78
C PHE A 281 -13.93 10.19 -34.18
N LYS A 282 -14.15 10.12 -32.87
CA LYS A 282 -14.41 8.87 -32.16
C LYS A 282 -15.88 8.78 -31.77
N ALA A 283 -16.49 7.61 -32.00
CA ALA A 283 -17.81 7.29 -31.49
C ALA A 283 -17.66 7.04 -29.99
N CYS A 284 -17.91 8.06 -29.19
CA CYS A 284 -17.87 7.89 -27.74
C CYS A 284 -19.18 7.28 -27.28
N GLY A 285 -19.08 6.26 -26.42
CA GLY A 285 -20.19 5.84 -25.57
C GLY A 285 -20.65 6.96 -24.63
N LYS A 286 -21.69 6.70 -23.84
CA LYS A 286 -22.28 7.70 -22.94
C LYS A 286 -21.22 8.31 -22.00
N HIS A 287 -21.22 9.64 -21.94
CA HIS A 287 -20.53 10.51 -20.96
C HIS A 287 -18.99 10.53 -20.93
N ILE A 288 -18.30 10.27 -22.03
CA ILE A 288 -16.99 10.88 -22.24
C ILE A 288 -17.27 12.32 -22.70
N ASP A 289 -17.02 13.30 -21.83
CA ASP A 289 -17.05 14.73 -22.22
C ASP A 289 -16.13 14.95 -23.44
N ILE A 290 -16.30 16.06 -24.16
CA ILE A 290 -15.44 16.42 -25.31
C ILE A 290 -13.96 16.34 -24.87
N ASP A 291 -13.24 15.36 -25.39
CA ASP A 291 -11.83 15.14 -25.12
C ASP A 291 -11.03 15.27 -26.42
N ILE A 292 -9.82 15.83 -26.30
CA ILE A 292 -8.91 16.03 -27.43
C ILE A 292 -7.62 15.31 -27.10
N LEU A 293 -7.34 14.24 -27.84
CA LEU A 293 -6.13 13.46 -27.66
C LEU A 293 -5.15 13.74 -28.80
N LEU A 294 -4.08 14.47 -28.48
CA LEU A 294 -3.00 14.76 -29.42
C LEU A 294 -2.05 13.55 -29.51
N ARG A 295 -2.05 12.85 -30.64
CA ARG A 295 -1.08 11.78 -30.94
C ARG A 295 0.05 12.35 -31.80
N ARG A 296 1.30 12.09 -31.42
CA ARG A 296 2.41 12.24 -32.36
C ARG A 296 2.33 11.07 -33.34
N THR A 297 2.19 11.35 -34.63
CA THR A 297 2.45 10.36 -35.66
C THR A 297 3.92 9.97 -35.54
N SER A 298 4.19 8.78 -35.03
CA SER A 298 5.47 8.12 -35.22
C SER A 298 5.61 7.91 -36.72
N GLU A 299 6.38 8.77 -37.38
CA GLU A 299 6.92 8.46 -38.70
C GLU A 299 7.68 7.15 -38.53
N THR A 300 7.08 6.06 -39.01
CA THR A 300 7.78 4.82 -39.27
C THR A 300 9.02 5.18 -40.08
N LEU A 301 10.20 5.07 -39.46
CA LEU A 301 11.46 4.86 -40.16
C LEU A 301 11.29 3.55 -40.95
N LYS A 302 10.68 3.66 -42.13
CA LYS A 302 10.90 2.71 -43.20
C LYS A 302 12.39 2.81 -43.49
N LYS A 303 13.18 1.91 -42.92
CA LYS A 303 14.52 1.61 -43.41
C LYS A 303 14.35 1.21 -44.87
N THR A 304 14.57 2.15 -45.78
CA THR A 304 14.88 1.83 -47.17
C THR A 304 16.17 1.01 -47.16
N PRO A 305 16.18 -0.21 -47.70
CA PRO A 305 17.43 -0.94 -47.88
C PRO A 305 18.24 -0.25 -48.99
N ARG A 306 19.46 0.13 -48.67
CA ARG A 306 20.58 0.25 -49.60
C ARG A 306 21.78 -0.39 -48.96
#